data_AF-A0A4D7CBU6-F1
#
_entry.id   AF-A0A4D7CBU6-F1
#
_cell.length_a   1.000
_cell.length_b   1.000
_cell.length_c   1.000
_cell.angle_alpha   90.00
_cell.angle_beta   90.00
_cell.angle_gamma   90.00
#
_symmetry.space_group_name_H-M   'P 1'
#
loop_
_entity.id
_entity.type
_entity.pdbx_description
1 polymer ?
#
loop_
_entity_poly.entity_id
_entity_poly.type
_entity_poly.pdbx_seq_one_letter_code
_entity_poly.pdbx_strand_id
1 'polypeptide(L)' 'MHRRGRARLDREDQVASPQRRPGFTASIGVSNLTPTDSVATLLKRADDALYAAKNDGRNCVKSAAVAA' A
#
# COMPACT_ATOMS: atom_id res chain seq x y z
N MET A 1 -49.73 13.10 -13.38
CA MET A 1 -48.69 13.83 -12.64
C MET A 1 -47.45 13.95 -13.52
N HIS A 2 -47.46 14.92 -14.46
CA HIS A 2 -46.38 15.16 -15.41
C HIS A 2 -45.47 16.26 -14.87
N ARG A 3 -44.18 15.99 -14.64
CA ARG A 3 -43.17 17.04 -14.43
C ARG A 3 -42.27 17.12 -15.66
N ARG A 4 -42.46 18.20 -16.41
CA ARG A 4 -41.67 18.64 -17.56
C ARG A 4 -40.27 19.07 -17.11
N GLY A 5 -39.28 18.80 -17.94
CA GLY A 5 -37.88 19.10 -17.67
C GLY A 5 -37.51 20.58 -17.71
N ARG A 6 -36.28 20.84 -17.29
CA ARG A 6 -35.42 21.88 -17.86
C ARG A 6 -34.01 21.31 -18.03
N ALA A 7 -33.57 21.28 -19.28
CA ALA A 7 -32.19 21.13 -19.64
C ALA A 7 -31.36 22.28 -19.02
N ARG A 8 -30.18 21.95 -18.50
CA ARG A 8 -29.06 22.89 -18.46
C ARG A 8 -27.91 22.25 -19.20
N LEU A 9 -27.84 22.58 -20.48
CA LEU A 9 -26.64 22.45 -21.28
C LEU A 9 -25.73 23.60 -20.84
N ASP A 10 -24.75 23.31 -20.01
CA ASP A 10 -23.53 24.11 -19.98
C ASP A 10 -22.38 23.16 -20.25
N ARG A 11 -21.98 23.23 -21.52
CA ARG A 11 -20.66 22.90 -22.02
C ARG A 11 -19.63 23.61 -21.14
N GLU A 12 -18.87 22.85 -20.38
CA GLU A 12 -17.50 23.24 -20.07
C GLU A 12 -16.62 22.15 -20.69
N ASP A 13 -15.92 22.54 -21.76
CA ASP A 13 -14.81 21.80 -22.32
C ASP A 13 -13.78 21.54 -21.21
N GLN A 14 -13.88 20.40 -20.52
CA GLN A 14 -12.79 19.92 -19.67
C GLN A 14 -11.72 19.24 -20.54
N VAL A 15 -11.04 20.07 -21.31
CA VAL A 15 -9.74 19.76 -21.91
C VAL A 15 -8.69 19.90 -20.80
N ALA A 16 -8.55 18.86 -19.99
CA ALA A 16 -7.33 18.52 -19.27
C ALA A 16 -7.54 17.14 -18.64
N SER A 17 -6.91 16.10 -19.19
CA SER A 17 -6.74 14.85 -18.44
C SER A 17 -5.80 15.14 -17.28
N PRO A 18 -6.27 15.15 -16.01
CA PRO A 18 -5.34 15.25 -14.91
C PRO A 18 -4.55 13.95 -14.94
N GLN A 19 -3.23 14.04 -15.10
CA GLN A 19 -2.29 12.94 -15.00
C GLN A 19 -2.39 12.34 -13.59
N ARG A 20 -3.42 11.55 -13.34
CA ARG A 20 -3.72 10.95 -12.04
C ARG A 20 -2.75 9.79 -11.89
N ARG A 21 -1.61 10.06 -11.24
CA ARG A 21 -0.67 9.00 -10.88
C ARG A 21 -1.43 7.99 -10.02
N PRO A 22 -1.42 6.69 -10.37
CA PRO A 22 -2.05 5.68 -9.52
C PRO A 22 -1.44 5.75 -8.11
N GLY A 23 -2.29 5.64 -7.09
CA GLY A 23 -1.82 5.56 -5.70
C GLY A 23 -1.15 4.23 -5.47
N PHE A 24 0.07 4.23 -4.95
CA PHE A 24 0.81 3.03 -4.60
C PHE A 24 0.90 2.91 -3.08
N THR A 25 0.81 1.68 -2.59
CA THR A 25 1.08 1.34 -1.20
C THR A 25 2.23 0.34 -1.13
N ALA A 26 2.93 0.32 0.00
CA ALA A 26 4.01 -0.63 0.26
C ALA A 26 3.71 -1.40 1.54
N SER A 27 4.18 -2.64 1.61
CA SER A 27 4.22 -3.42 2.85
C SER A 27 5.67 -3.49 3.30
N ILE A 28 5.91 -3.50 4.62
CA ILE A 28 7.27 -3.42 5.17
C ILE A 28 7.45 -4.52 6.22
N GLY A 29 8.57 -5.23 6.13
CA GLY A 29 9.03 -6.16 7.15
C GLY A 29 10.24 -5.60 7.89
N VAL A 30 10.22 -5.61 9.21
CA VAL A 30 11.34 -5.15 10.05
C VAL A 30 11.86 -6.27 10.94
N SER A 31 13.16 -6.27 11.20
CA SER A 31 13.79 -7.23 12.09
C SER A 31 14.83 -6.54 12.96
N ASN A 32 14.92 -6.97 14.22
CA ASN A 32 15.89 -6.46 15.17
C ASN A 32 17.17 -7.29 15.10
N LEU A 33 18.34 -6.62 15.07
CA LEU A 33 19.64 -7.29 15.13
C LEU A 33 19.83 -7.95 16.51
N THR A 34 20.21 -9.22 16.51
CA THR A 34 20.58 -9.99 17.70
C THR A 34 22.06 -10.37 17.64
N PRO A 35 22.71 -10.68 18.78
CA PRO A 35 24.12 -11.10 18.80
C PRO A 35 24.41 -12.38 18.00
N THR A 36 23.38 -13.22 17.80
CA THR A 36 23.46 -14.48 17.05
C THR A 36 23.19 -14.30 15.56
N ASP A 37 22.85 -13.09 15.10
CA ASP A 37 22.54 -12.87 13.70
C ASP A 37 23.80 -12.73 12.83
N SER A 38 23.71 -13.35 11.66
CA SER A 38 24.43 -12.90 10.49
C SER A 38 23.59 -11.89 9.71
N VAL A 39 24.21 -11.18 8.78
CA VAL A 39 23.48 -10.33 7.82
C VAL A 39 22.39 -11.11 7.08
N ALA A 40 22.68 -12.36 6.70
CA ALA A 40 21.73 -13.21 6.00
C ALA A 40 20.51 -13.57 6.87
N THR A 41 20.72 -13.91 8.15
CA THR A 41 19.61 -14.25 9.05
C THR A 41 18.78 -13.03 9.41
N LEU A 42 19.41 -11.87 9.60
CA LEU A 42 18.72 -10.60 9.84
C LEU A 42 17.82 -10.23 8.65
N LEU A 43 18.37 -10.26 7.44
CA LEU A 43 17.62 -9.96 6.21
C LEU A 43 16.51 -10.96 5.96
N LYS A 44 16.78 -12.25 6.16
CA LYS A 44 15.75 -13.29 6.00
C LYS A 44 14.58 -13.06 6.94
N ARG A 45 14.82 -12.74 8.22
CA ARG A 45 13.76 -12.45 9.18
C ARG A 45 12.95 -11.20 8.78
N ALA A 46 13.62 -10.16 8.29
CA ALA A 46 12.93 -8.98 7.78
C ALA A 46 12.07 -9.31 6.54
N ASP A 47 12.57 -10.14 5.61
CA ASP A 47 11.81 -10.59 4.44
C ASP A 47 10.62 -11.48 4.82
N ASP A 48 10.79 -12.39 5.78
CA ASP A 48 9.70 -13.22 6.29
C ASP A 48 8.58 -12.35 6.92
N ALA A 49 8.94 -11.29 7.65
CA ALA A 49 7.98 -10.31 8.17
C ALA A 49 7.30 -9.50 7.05
N LEU A 50 8.05 -9.13 6.01
CA LEU A 50 7.50 -8.45 4.82
C LEU A 50 6.48 -9.36 4.11
N TYR A 51 6.78 -10.64 4.01
CA TYR A 51 5.90 -11.62 3.40
C TYR A 51 4.61 -11.78 4.21
N ALA A 52 4.71 -11.81 5.55
CA ALA A 52 3.53 -11.79 6.42
C ALA A 52 2.68 -10.53 6.22
N ALA A 53 3.31 -9.35 6.11
CA ALA A 53 2.61 -8.09 5.83
C ALA A 53 1.86 -8.12 4.47
N LYS A 54 2.46 -8.75 3.45
CA LYS A 54 1.81 -8.92 2.14
C LYS A 54 0.60 -9.86 2.20
N ASN A 55 0.67 -10.91 3.02
CA ASN A 55 -0.42 -11.87 3.19
C ASN A 55 -1.56 -11.34 4.06
N ASP A 56 -1.28 -10.43 5.00
CA ASP A 56 -2.26 -9.84 5.92
C ASP A 56 -3.01 -8.62 5.32
N GLY A 57 -3.21 -8.61 4.00
CA GLY A 57 -3.95 -7.54 3.31
C GLY A 57 -3.12 -6.39 2.76
N ARG A 58 -1.77 -6.43 2.88
CA ARG A 58 -0.82 -5.40 2.42
C ARG A 58 -0.98 -4.05 3.12
N ASN A 59 -0.23 -3.05 2.67
CA ASN A 59 -0.24 -1.68 3.22
C ASN A 59 -0.04 -1.64 4.74
N CYS A 60 0.80 -2.54 5.27
CA CYS A 60 1.05 -2.65 6.70
C CYS A 60 2.52 -2.98 6.97
N VAL A 61 2.90 -2.79 8.24
CA VAL A 61 4.24 -3.09 8.75
C VAL A 61 4.15 -4.28 9.70
N LYS A 62 5.04 -5.25 9.57
CA LYS A 62 5.17 -6.38 10.49
C LYS A 62 6.60 -6.50 10.97
N SER A 63 6.78 -6.86 12.24
CA SER A 63 8.07 -7.16 12.84
C SER A 63 8.30 -8.66 12.91
N ALA A 64 9.53 -9.08 12.64
CA ALA A 64 9.96 -10.45 12.87
C ALA A 64 10.00 -10.74 14.38
N ALA A 65 9.58 -11.96 14.75
CA ALA A 65 9.82 -12.45 16.10
C ALA A 65 11.34 -12.57 16.35
N VAL A 66 11.77 -12.25 17.56
CA VAL A 66 13.13 -12.52 18.00
C VAL A 66 13.20 -14.01 18.32
N ALA A 67 14.05 -14.75 17.60
CA ALA A 67 14.36 -16.13 18.00
C ALA A 67 15.19 -16.03 19.29
N ALA A 68 14.66 -16.62 20.37
CA ALA A 68 15.29 -16.66 21.69
C ALA A 68 16.46 -17.66 21.72
#